data_AF-A0A2R6NL59-F1
#
_entry.id   AF-A0A2R6NL59-F1
#
_cell.length_a   1.000
_cell.length_b   1.000
_cell.length_c   1.000
_cell.angle_alpha   90.00
_cell.angle_beta   90.00
_cell.angle_gamma   90.00
#
_symmetry.space_group_name_H-M   'P 1'
#
loop_
_entity.id
_entity.type
_entity.pdbx_description
1 polymer ?
#
loop_
_entity_poly.entity_id
_entity_poly.type
_entity_poly.pdbx_seq_one_letter_code
_entity_poly.pdbx_strand_id
1 'polypeptide(L)'
;MNASTSAVTTEMMDLDHHLSALLESMSLKGSWNVVAGNKPNELYVPARGLNAFISDMPLMEDTPYQPNPQCSRPIVNVPAPSGCALLRQILEQLSSDRFPTTGGDYLETIFTHREVFRAFPQGHRECAVSFSDLANYLERREWRADRDSDAEAVAAFRHEAWVIANATAW
;
A
#
# COMPACT_ATOMS: atom_id res chain seq x y z
N MET A 1 6.80 -46.31 32.93
CA MET A 1 6.46 -45.72 31.62
C MET A 1 5.26 -44.81 31.83
N ASN A 2 5.31 -43.57 31.32
CA ASN A 2 4.25 -42.53 31.22
C ASN A 2 4.22 -41.33 32.21
N ALA A 3 5.36 -40.72 32.57
CA ALA A 3 5.37 -39.42 33.27
C ALA A 3 5.60 -38.20 32.35
N SER A 4 5.75 -38.38 31.05
CA SER A 4 6.27 -37.32 30.14
C SER A 4 5.20 -36.64 29.28
N THR A 5 3.95 -37.08 29.30
CA THR A 5 2.88 -36.55 28.42
C THR A 5 2.08 -35.43 29.08
N SER A 6 2.14 -35.30 30.41
CA SER A 6 1.31 -34.35 31.18
C SER A 6 1.84 -32.92 31.15
N ALA A 7 3.16 -32.73 31.04
CA ALA A 7 3.78 -31.41 31.10
C ALA A 7 3.52 -30.58 29.82
N VAL A 8 3.53 -31.24 28.65
CA VAL A 8 3.37 -30.57 27.35
C VAL A 8 1.97 -29.99 27.17
N THR A 9 0.93 -30.65 27.71
CA THR A 9 -0.45 -30.16 27.62
C THR A 9 -0.71 -28.98 28.55
N THR A 10 -0.03 -28.91 29.69
CA THR A 10 -0.17 -27.80 30.63
C THR A 10 0.47 -26.53 30.06
N GLU A 11 1.64 -26.64 29.42
CA GLU A 11 2.29 -25.49 28.79
C GLU A 11 1.52 -24.97 27.57
N MET A 12 0.84 -25.83 26.81
CA MET A 12 0.04 -25.41 25.66
C MET A 12 -1.24 -24.65 26.07
N MET A 13 -1.89 -25.05 27.18
CA MET A 13 -3.04 -24.34 27.73
C MET A 13 -2.68 -22.99 28.34
N ASP A 14 -1.45 -22.85 28.86
CA ASP A 14 -0.96 -21.62 29.49
C ASP A 14 -0.69 -20.52 28.44
N LEU A 15 -0.20 -20.92 27.26
CA LEU A 15 0.03 -20.01 26.13
C LEU A 15 -1.29 -19.42 25.59
N ASP A 16 -2.31 -20.24 25.42
CA ASP A 16 -3.65 -19.79 25.00
C ASP A 16 -4.32 -18.88 26.04
N HIS A 17 -4.10 -19.16 27.33
CA HIS A 17 -4.59 -18.31 28.41
C HIS A 17 -3.90 -16.95 28.41
N HIS A 18 -2.58 -16.91 28.23
CA HIS A 18 -1.83 -15.66 28.11
C HIS A 18 -2.24 -14.85 26.87
N LEU A 19 -2.45 -15.50 25.73
CA LEU A 19 -2.94 -14.82 24.52
C LEU A 19 -4.34 -14.23 24.71
N SER A 20 -5.24 -15.00 25.34
CA SER A 20 -6.61 -14.55 25.62
C SER A 20 -6.62 -13.36 26.58
N ALA A 21 -5.85 -13.44 27.67
CA ALA A 21 -5.71 -12.35 28.64
C ALA A 21 -5.08 -11.09 28.01
N LEU A 22 -4.10 -11.26 27.12
CA LEU A 22 -3.49 -10.15 26.41
C LEU A 22 -4.50 -9.47 25.48
N LEU A 23 -5.24 -10.24 24.67
CA LEU A 23 -6.28 -9.74 23.78
C LEU A 23 -7.41 -9.03 24.56
N GLU A 24 -7.81 -9.58 25.71
CA GLU A 24 -8.84 -9.00 26.57
C GLU A 24 -8.38 -7.70 27.26
N SER A 25 -7.08 -7.61 27.59
CA SER A 25 -6.47 -6.39 28.12
C SER A 25 -6.31 -5.27 27.08
N MET A 26 -6.33 -5.62 25.78
CA MET A 26 -6.31 -4.65 24.70
C MET A 26 -7.71 -4.05 24.50
N SER A 27 -8.08 -3.13 25.39
CA SER A 27 -9.23 -2.28 25.19
C SER A 27 -8.96 -1.35 24.00
N LEU A 28 -9.55 -1.64 22.84
CA LEU A 28 -9.59 -0.74 21.69
C LEU A 28 -10.50 0.45 22.01
N LYS A 29 -10.07 1.32 22.93
CA LYS A 29 -10.62 2.68 23.09
C LYS A 29 -10.08 3.59 21.99
N GLY A 30 -10.17 3.11 20.75
CA GLY A 30 -10.04 3.93 19.56
C GLY A 30 -11.45 4.22 19.10
N SER A 31 -11.92 5.45 19.31
CA SER A 31 -12.99 5.97 18.47
C SER A 31 -12.46 5.86 17.04
N TRP A 32 -13.07 5.00 16.23
CA TRP A 32 -12.91 5.06 14.78
C TRP A 32 -13.58 6.36 14.34
N ASN A 33 -12.90 7.48 14.58
CA ASN A 33 -13.25 8.75 14.01
C ASN A 33 -13.04 8.56 12.52
N VAL A 34 -14.12 8.19 11.82
CA VAL A 34 -14.27 8.44 10.40
C VAL A 34 -14.06 9.95 10.27
N VAL A 35 -12.85 10.35 9.88
CA VAL A 35 -12.54 11.74 9.55
C VAL A 35 -13.31 12.05 8.27
N ALA A 36 -14.57 12.42 8.45
CA ALA A 36 -15.34 13.11 7.46
C ALA A 36 -14.63 14.44 7.19
N GLY A 37 -13.99 14.50 6.02
CA GLY A 37 -13.55 15.71 5.33
C GLY A 37 -12.94 16.80 6.22
N ASN A 38 -11.61 16.82 6.32
CA ASN A 38 -10.92 18.09 6.54
C ASN A 38 -9.69 18.21 5.65
N LYS A 39 -9.62 19.36 5.00
CA LYS A 39 -8.69 19.78 3.96
C LYS A 39 -7.24 19.62 4.45
N PRO A 40 -6.30 19.15 3.61
CA PRO A 40 -4.91 19.03 4.03
C PRO A 40 -4.33 20.42 4.25
N ASN A 41 -3.99 20.69 5.51
CA ASN A 41 -3.11 21.77 5.93
C ASN A 41 -1.69 21.39 5.48
N GLU A 42 -1.06 22.23 4.68
CA GLU A 42 0.27 22.02 4.11
C GLU A 42 1.32 21.90 5.23
N LEU A 43 1.86 20.70 5.41
CA LEU A 43 3.10 20.48 6.14
C LEU A 43 4.25 20.54 5.14
N TYR A 44 4.97 21.66 5.23
CA TYR A 44 6.25 21.95 4.61
C TYR A 44 7.27 20.83 4.85
N VAL A 45 7.83 20.28 3.77
CA VAL A 45 9.06 19.49 3.78
C VAL A 45 10.04 20.17 2.82
N PRO A 46 11.26 20.56 3.25
CA PRO A 46 12.19 21.30 2.41
C PRO A 46 12.90 20.33 1.47
N ALA A 47 12.60 20.41 0.17
CA ALA A 47 13.39 19.73 -0.85
C ALA A 47 14.71 20.47 -1.05
N ARG A 48 15.80 19.82 -0.64
CA ARG A 48 17.18 20.13 -1.01
C ARG A 48 17.32 20.24 -2.53
N GLY A 49 17.85 21.38 -2.95
CA GLY A 49 18.99 21.49 -3.85
C GLY A 49 18.81 21.03 -5.29
N LEU A 50 18.52 21.98 -6.18
CA LEU A 50 19.22 22.07 -7.46
C LEU A 50 19.56 23.54 -7.74
N ASN A 51 20.85 23.77 -7.90
CA ASN A 51 21.50 25.06 -8.12
C ASN A 51 21.21 25.55 -9.54
N ALA A 52 20.80 26.82 -9.67
CA ALA A 52 21.02 27.58 -10.88
C ALA A 52 21.17 29.07 -10.53
N PHE A 53 22.44 29.49 -10.47
CA PHE A 53 22.97 30.84 -10.70
C PHE A 53 22.00 32.02 -10.56
N ILE A 54 22.07 32.74 -9.44
CA ILE A 54 21.65 34.14 -9.35
C ILE A 54 22.83 34.91 -8.76
N SER A 55 23.52 35.66 -9.61
CA SER A 55 24.32 36.78 -9.17
C SER A 55 24.38 37.78 -10.31
N ASP A 56 23.46 38.73 -10.29
CA ASP A 56 23.80 40.14 -10.36
C ASP A 56 22.56 40.97 -10.02
N MET A 57 22.63 41.65 -8.87
CA MET A 57 21.75 42.75 -8.49
C MET A 57 22.11 43.98 -9.32
N PRO A 58 21.13 44.84 -9.63
CA PRO A 58 21.12 46.09 -8.88
C PRO A 58 19.73 46.53 -8.38
N LEU A 59 19.82 47.36 -7.35
CA LEU A 59 18.82 48.10 -6.59
C LEU A 59 17.93 49.04 -7.42
N MET A 60 16.94 49.62 -6.72
CA MET A 60 16.08 50.78 -7.05
C MET A 60 14.82 50.35 -7.84
N GLU A 61 13.58 50.73 -7.55
CA GLU A 61 12.96 51.81 -6.78
C GLU A 61 11.42 51.60 -6.80
N ASP A 62 10.70 52.28 -5.92
CA ASP A 62 9.27 52.18 -5.60
C ASP A 62 8.29 51.82 -6.74
N THR A 63 7.41 50.84 -6.54
CA THR A 63 6.19 50.68 -7.35
C THR A 63 5.05 50.04 -6.54
N PRO A 64 3.83 50.62 -6.54
CA PRO A 64 2.74 50.19 -5.68
C PRO A 64 2.18 48.83 -6.08
N TYR A 65 1.83 48.04 -5.05
CA TYR A 65 1.23 46.72 -5.11
C TYR A 65 0.09 46.63 -6.15
N GLN A 66 0.35 45.99 -7.30
CA GLN A 66 -0.72 45.47 -8.16
C GLN A 66 -1.06 44.03 -7.74
N PRO A 67 -2.35 43.66 -7.61
CA PRO A 67 -2.72 42.27 -7.40
C PRO A 67 -2.46 41.48 -8.69
N ASN A 68 -1.53 40.54 -8.59
CA ASN A 68 -1.12 39.65 -9.67
C ASN A 68 -2.32 38.83 -10.18
N PRO A 69 -2.61 38.78 -11.50
CA PRO A 69 -3.61 37.88 -12.04
C PRO A 69 -3.13 36.44 -11.85
N GLN A 70 -4.05 35.62 -11.35
CA GLN A 70 -3.85 34.23 -10.96
C GLN A 70 -3.10 33.44 -12.04
N CYS A 71 -1.97 32.87 -11.65
CA CYS A 71 -1.26 31.86 -12.41
C CYS A 71 -2.15 30.61 -12.44
N SER A 72 -2.85 30.41 -13.55
CA SER A 72 -3.52 29.14 -13.86
C SER A 72 -2.46 28.05 -13.99
N ARG A 73 -2.13 27.40 -12.87
CA ARG A 73 -1.37 26.15 -12.92
C ARG A 73 -2.22 25.11 -13.65
N PRO A 74 -1.69 24.39 -14.64
CA PRO A 74 -2.40 23.24 -15.18
C PRO A 74 -2.58 22.25 -14.03
N ILE A 75 -3.84 21.92 -13.71
CA ILE A 75 -4.15 20.78 -12.86
C ILE A 75 -3.68 19.56 -13.66
N VAL A 76 -2.44 19.13 -13.41
CA VAL A 76 -2.02 17.79 -13.76
C VAL A 76 -2.85 16.90 -12.84
N ASN A 77 -3.92 16.34 -13.40
CA ASN A 77 -4.77 15.39 -12.72
C ASN A 77 -3.94 14.12 -12.54
N VAL A 78 -3.08 14.09 -11.51
CA VAL A 78 -2.36 12.87 -11.13
C VAL A 78 -3.45 11.93 -10.61
N PRO A 79 -3.77 10.84 -11.33
CA PRO A 79 -4.79 9.91 -10.86
C PRO A 79 -4.36 9.41 -9.49
N ALA A 80 -5.31 9.41 -8.54
CA ALA A 80 -5.06 8.88 -7.21
C ALA A 80 -4.50 7.44 -7.34
N PRO A 81 -3.49 7.07 -6.54
CA PRO A 81 -2.89 5.75 -6.64
C PRO A 81 -3.98 4.68 -6.41
N SER A 82 -4.17 3.82 -7.40
CA SER A 82 -5.16 2.75 -7.38
C SER A 82 -4.78 1.68 -6.36
N GLY A 83 -5.80 1.05 -5.76
CA GLY A 83 -5.68 -0.11 -4.88
C GLY A 83 -5.33 0.15 -3.41
N CYS A 84 -5.38 -0.93 -2.63
CA CYS A 84 -5.12 -0.89 -1.20
C CYS A 84 -3.62 -0.73 -0.89
N ALA A 85 -3.30 -0.37 0.36
CA ALA A 85 -1.92 -0.13 0.79
C ALA A 85 -0.99 -1.33 0.55
N LEU A 86 -1.50 -2.56 0.74
CA LEU A 86 -0.76 -3.79 0.47
C LEU A 86 -0.27 -3.85 -0.98
N LEU A 87 -1.18 -3.71 -1.96
CA LEU A 87 -0.82 -3.81 -3.38
C LEU A 87 0.12 -2.69 -3.83
N ARG A 88 -0.06 -1.48 -3.27
CA ARG A 88 0.84 -0.35 -3.54
C ARG A 88 2.26 -0.63 -3.04
N GLN A 89 2.39 -1.22 -1.85
CA GLN A 89 3.68 -1.62 -1.32
C GLN A 89 4.34 -2.72 -2.18
N ILE A 90 3.55 -3.71 -2.63
CA ILE A 90 4.09 -4.78 -3.50
C ILE A 90 4.58 -4.21 -4.83
N LEU A 91 3.83 -3.29 -5.45
CA LEU A 91 4.26 -2.59 -6.68
C LEU A 91 5.58 -1.84 -6.47
N GLU A 92 5.75 -1.15 -5.34
CA GLU A 92 6.99 -0.46 -5.00
C GLU A 92 8.17 -1.43 -4.81
N GLN A 93 7.93 -2.57 -4.14
CA GLN A 93 8.95 -3.59 -3.93
C GLN A 93 9.36 -4.28 -5.24
N LEU A 94 8.40 -4.58 -6.12
CA LEU A 94 8.64 -5.17 -7.43
C LEU A 94 9.42 -4.22 -8.33
N SER A 95 9.02 -2.95 -8.39
CA SER A 95 9.74 -1.92 -9.17
C SER A 95 11.16 -1.69 -8.66
N SER A 96 11.40 -1.83 -7.35
CA SER A 96 12.72 -1.76 -6.73
C SER A 96 13.54 -3.06 -6.82
N ASP A 97 12.99 -4.13 -7.42
CA ASP A 97 13.60 -5.46 -7.46
C ASP A 97 13.94 -6.07 -6.08
N ARG A 98 13.16 -5.71 -5.07
CA ARG A 98 13.28 -6.20 -3.68
C ARG A 98 12.22 -7.22 -3.30
N PHE A 99 11.23 -7.44 -4.17
CA PHE A 99 10.17 -8.40 -3.91
C PHE A 99 10.71 -9.83 -4.12
N PRO A 100 10.61 -10.72 -3.11
CA PRO A 100 11.08 -12.08 -3.26
C PRO A 100 10.13 -12.88 -4.14
N THR A 101 10.70 -13.62 -5.10
CA THR A 101 9.93 -14.40 -6.09
C THR A 101 9.95 -15.90 -5.79
N THR A 102 10.96 -16.38 -5.04
CA THR A 102 11.14 -17.81 -4.71
C THR A 102 10.52 -18.22 -3.37
N GLY A 103 9.92 -17.28 -2.61
CA GLY A 103 9.37 -17.50 -1.27
C GLY A 103 7.87 -17.77 -1.20
N GLY A 104 7.16 -17.71 -2.33
CA GLY A 104 5.69 -17.77 -2.33
C GLY A 104 5.01 -16.45 -1.92
N ASP A 105 5.75 -15.35 -1.82
CA ASP A 105 5.24 -14.03 -1.42
C ASP A 105 4.11 -13.52 -2.32
N TYR A 106 4.08 -13.94 -3.60
CA TYR A 106 2.95 -13.69 -4.49
C TYR A 106 1.65 -14.33 -3.97
N LEU A 107 1.71 -15.57 -3.49
CA LEU A 107 0.55 -16.27 -2.93
C LEU A 107 0.14 -15.67 -1.58
N GLU A 108 1.10 -15.34 -0.73
CA GLU A 108 0.83 -14.66 0.54
C GLU A 108 0.12 -13.31 0.31
N THR A 109 0.58 -12.53 -0.68
CA THR A 109 -0.07 -11.28 -1.08
C THR A 109 -1.52 -11.52 -1.52
N ILE A 110 -1.78 -12.55 -2.32
CA ILE A 110 -3.13 -12.89 -2.78
C ILE A 110 -4.03 -13.30 -1.61
N PHE A 111 -3.56 -14.19 -0.73
CA PHE A 111 -4.35 -14.64 0.41
C PHE A 111 -4.63 -13.52 1.39
N THR A 112 -3.61 -12.73 1.74
CA THR A 112 -3.75 -11.56 2.61
C THR A 112 -4.75 -10.56 1.99
N HIS A 113 -4.63 -10.27 0.68
CA HIS A 113 -5.58 -9.42 -0.01
C HIS A 113 -7.01 -9.96 0.07
N ARG A 114 -7.21 -11.26 -0.16
CA ARG A 114 -8.54 -11.90 -0.10
C ARG A 114 -9.17 -11.81 1.29
N GLU A 115 -8.39 -11.95 2.34
CA GLU A 115 -8.86 -11.81 3.73
C GLU A 115 -9.36 -10.39 4.01
N VAL A 116 -8.54 -9.37 3.70
CA VAL A 116 -8.95 -7.97 3.91
C VAL A 116 -10.08 -7.56 2.96
N PHE A 117 -10.13 -8.10 1.75
CA PHE A 117 -11.21 -7.89 0.80
C PHE A 117 -12.53 -8.43 1.34
N ARG A 118 -12.53 -9.64 1.92
CA ARG A 118 -13.74 -10.21 2.56
C ARG A 118 -14.21 -9.39 3.74
N ALA A 119 -13.30 -8.80 4.50
CA ALA A 119 -13.64 -7.93 5.63
C ALA A 119 -14.25 -6.59 5.19
N PHE A 120 -13.74 -5.98 4.11
CA PHE A 120 -14.24 -4.69 3.62
C PHE A 120 -14.18 -4.54 2.08
N PRO A 121 -15.12 -5.14 1.32
CA PRO A 121 -15.07 -5.13 -0.15
C PRO A 121 -15.11 -3.73 -0.76
N GLN A 122 -15.85 -2.81 -0.12
CA GLN A 122 -16.06 -1.46 -0.64
C GLN A 122 -14.75 -0.64 -0.71
N GLY A 123 -13.81 -0.87 0.22
CA GLY A 123 -12.50 -0.21 0.22
C GLY A 123 -11.53 -0.74 -0.83
N HIS A 124 -11.90 -1.82 -1.54
CA HIS A 124 -11.02 -2.55 -2.43
C HIS A 124 -11.51 -2.56 -3.89
N ARG A 125 -12.51 -1.74 -4.25
CA ARG A 125 -13.03 -1.66 -5.64
C ARG A 125 -11.93 -1.35 -6.67
N GLU A 126 -11.00 -0.48 -6.31
CA GLU A 126 -9.87 -0.08 -7.17
C GLU A 126 -8.72 -1.10 -7.19
N CYS A 127 -8.78 -2.17 -6.39
CA CYS A 127 -7.72 -3.19 -6.36
C CYS A 127 -7.66 -4.00 -7.66
N ALA A 128 -8.76 -4.08 -8.42
CA ALA A 128 -8.75 -4.71 -9.73
C ALA A 128 -7.74 -4.05 -10.70
N VAL A 129 -7.62 -2.72 -10.65
CA VAL A 129 -6.66 -1.97 -11.44
C VAL A 129 -5.23 -2.30 -11.00
N SER A 130 -4.96 -2.26 -9.69
CA SER A 130 -3.60 -2.54 -9.18
C SER A 130 -3.14 -3.97 -9.41
N PHE A 131 -4.02 -4.96 -9.34
CA PHE A 131 -3.68 -6.33 -9.73
C PHE A 131 -3.39 -6.45 -11.22
N SER A 132 -4.12 -5.72 -12.06
CA SER A 132 -3.83 -5.65 -13.49
C SER A 132 -2.47 -5.00 -13.74
N ASP A 133 -2.13 -3.95 -13.00
CA ASP A 133 -0.83 -3.28 -13.09
C ASP A 133 0.32 -4.19 -12.63
N LEU A 134 0.12 -4.96 -11.55
CA LEU A 134 1.06 -5.97 -11.09
C LEU A 134 1.32 -7.03 -12.17
N ALA A 135 0.26 -7.59 -12.76
CA ALA A 135 0.38 -8.56 -13.84
C ALA A 135 1.12 -7.96 -15.06
N ASN A 136 0.76 -6.75 -15.47
CA ASN A 136 1.39 -6.07 -16.60
C ASN A 136 2.86 -5.70 -16.32
N TYR A 137 3.21 -5.44 -15.06
CA TYR A 137 4.61 -5.22 -14.67
C TYR A 137 5.41 -6.51 -14.82
N LEU A 138 4.92 -7.62 -14.27
CA LEU A 138 5.59 -8.92 -14.33
C LEU A 138 5.76 -9.42 -15.77
N GLU A 139 4.75 -9.25 -16.63
CA GLU A 139 4.85 -9.66 -18.05
C GLU A 139 5.91 -8.92 -18.84
N ARG A 140 6.13 -7.64 -18.52
CA ARG A 140 7.11 -6.79 -19.24
C ARG A 140 8.51 -6.88 -18.65
N ARG A 141 8.64 -7.51 -17.49
CA ARG A 141 9.91 -7.60 -16.78
C ARG A 141 10.79 -8.65 -17.45
N GLU A 142 12.09 -8.36 -17.50
CA GLU A 142 13.05 -9.31 -18.08
C GLU A 142 13.10 -10.61 -17.27
N TRP A 143 13.14 -11.71 -18.02
CA TRP A 143 13.28 -13.05 -17.47
C TRP A 143 14.59 -13.19 -16.70
N ARG A 144 14.53 -13.87 -15.56
CA ARG A 144 15.69 -14.34 -14.81
C ARG A 144 15.39 -15.71 -14.21
N ALA A 145 16.45 -16.48 -13.93
CA ALA A 145 16.34 -17.83 -13.39
C ALA A 145 15.70 -17.89 -11.99
N ASP A 146 15.74 -16.80 -11.22
CA ASP A 146 15.14 -16.66 -9.89
C ASP A 146 13.67 -16.16 -9.94
N ARG A 147 13.10 -15.99 -11.14
CA ARG A 147 11.75 -15.44 -11.39
C ARG A 147 10.86 -16.37 -12.19
N ASP A 148 11.16 -17.65 -12.10
CA ASP A 148 10.40 -18.74 -12.69
C ASP A 148 8.92 -18.72 -12.27
N SER A 149 8.58 -18.17 -11.11
CA SER A 149 7.19 -17.99 -10.63
C SER A 149 6.42 -16.80 -11.23
N ASP A 150 7.07 -15.90 -11.99
CA ASP A 150 6.42 -14.67 -12.46
C ASP A 150 5.25 -14.98 -13.41
N ALA A 151 5.33 -16.04 -14.22
CA ALA A 151 4.27 -16.41 -15.16
C ALA A 151 2.98 -16.86 -14.44
N GLU A 152 3.12 -17.64 -13.38
CA GLU A 152 2.07 -18.13 -12.52
C GLU A 152 1.46 -16.97 -11.73
N ALA A 153 2.30 -16.04 -11.25
CA ALA A 153 1.85 -14.84 -10.57
C ALA A 153 1.04 -13.92 -11.49
N VAL A 154 1.45 -13.75 -12.76
CA VAL A 154 0.67 -13.00 -13.77
C VAL A 154 -0.72 -13.58 -13.93
N ALA A 155 -0.83 -14.91 -14.09
CA ALA A 155 -2.12 -15.57 -14.26
C ALA A 155 -3.00 -15.39 -13.01
N ALA A 156 -2.41 -15.55 -11.82
CA ALA A 156 -3.10 -15.40 -10.55
C ALA A 156 -3.59 -13.96 -10.31
N PHE A 157 -2.74 -12.95 -10.56
CA PHE A 157 -3.11 -11.55 -10.41
C PHE A 157 -4.21 -11.12 -11.39
N ARG A 158 -4.18 -11.59 -12.64
CA ARG A 158 -5.28 -11.37 -13.59
C ARG A 158 -6.59 -11.99 -13.10
N HIS A 159 -6.51 -13.17 -12.51
CA HIS A 159 -7.68 -13.82 -11.92
C HIS A 159 -8.24 -13.00 -10.76
N GLU A 160 -7.40 -12.52 -9.84
CA GLU A 160 -7.84 -11.66 -8.73
C GLU A 160 -8.48 -10.36 -9.24
N ALA A 161 -7.89 -9.72 -10.25
CA ALA A 161 -8.46 -8.52 -10.87
C ALA A 161 -9.87 -8.79 -11.42
N TRP A 162 -10.05 -9.92 -12.12
CA TRP A 162 -11.35 -10.34 -12.66
C TRP A 162 -12.38 -10.63 -11.55
N VAL A 163 -11.97 -11.31 -10.48
CA VAL A 163 -12.84 -11.60 -9.32
C VAL A 163 -13.33 -10.30 -8.68
N ILE A 164 -12.44 -9.35 -8.44
CA ILE A 164 -12.79 -8.06 -7.82
C ILE A 164 -13.70 -7.24 -8.73
N ALA A 165 -13.40 -7.17 -10.03
CA ALA A 165 -14.23 -6.43 -10.99
C ALA A 165 -15.68 -6.97 -11.04
N ASN A 166 -15.85 -8.28 -10.96
CA ASN A 166 -17.16 -8.93 -10.97
C ASN A 166 -17.83 -8.99 -9.59
N ALA A 167 -17.11 -8.72 -8.51
CA ALA A 167 -17.66 -8.65 -7.17
C ALA A 167 -18.47 -7.37 -6.90
N THR A 168 -18.63 -6.48 -7.88
CA THR A 168 -19.35 -5.20 -7.74
C THR A 168 -20.88 -5.29 -7.84
N ALA A 169 -21.46 -6.51 -7.89
CA ALA A 169 -22.90 -6.75 -8.04
C ALA A 169 -23.69 -6.88 -6.71
N TRP A 170 -23.33 -6.14 -5.66
CA TRP A 170 -23.99 -6.20 -4.34
C TRP A 170 -24.82 -4.95 -4.07
#